data_AF-A0AAD4EQZ8-F1
#
_entry.id   AF-A0AAD4EQZ8-F1
#
_cell.length_a   1.000
_cell.length_b   1.000
_cell.length_c   1.000
_cell.angle_alpha   90.00
_cell.angle_beta   90.00
_cell.angle_gamma   90.00
#
_symmetry.space_group_name_H-M   'P 1'
#
loop_
_entity.id
_entity.type
_entity.pdbx_description
1 polymer ?
#
loop_
_entity_poly.entity_id
_entity_poly.type
_entity_poly.pdbx_seq_one_letter_code
_entity_poly.pdbx_strand_id
1 'polypeptide(L)'
;MDARARLERAAADVIVILKGIAEYSEASIAVIGGLALWKYMPGGRTTQDVDFIISIDSAPHSVKNKLLTLPNSPFIQQAQYFLYRDMDGNYIQIDITPAWQSPYLPAAAKKLKSVPADPC
;
A
#
# COMPACT_ATOMS: atom_id res chain seq x y z
N MET A 1 -12.89 5.02 14.53
CA MET A 1 -12.03 5.72 13.56
C MET A 1 -12.84 5.94 12.30
N ASP A 2 -12.75 7.12 11.67
CA ASP A 2 -13.40 7.37 10.37
C ASP A 2 -12.80 6.44 9.29
N ALA A 3 -13.60 6.09 8.27
CA ALA A 3 -13.19 5.16 7.22
C ALA A 3 -11.93 5.64 6.50
N ARG A 4 -11.81 6.95 6.27
CA ARG A 4 -10.62 7.54 5.68
C ARG A 4 -9.39 7.40 6.54
N ALA A 5 -9.49 7.80 7.81
CA ALA A 5 -8.38 7.69 8.75
C ALA A 5 -7.89 6.24 8.89
N ARG A 6 -8.79 5.25 8.78
CA ARG A 6 -8.43 3.83 8.78
C ARG A 6 -7.60 3.45 7.56
N LEU A 7 -8.02 3.86 6.36
CA LEU A 7 -7.29 3.56 5.13
C LEU A 7 -5.94 4.30 5.06
N GLU A 8 -5.87 5.55 5.55
CA GLU A 8 -4.61 6.29 5.67
C GLU A 8 -3.63 5.58 6.61
N ARG A 9 -4.10 5.09 7.76
CA ARG A 9 -3.29 4.31 8.70
C ARG A 9 -2.85 2.97 8.10
N ALA A 10 -3.74 2.24 7.45
CA ALA A 10 -3.38 0.99 6.77
C ALA A 10 -2.34 1.22 5.68
N ALA A 11 -2.47 2.30 4.90
CA ALA A 11 -1.47 2.66 3.90
C ALA A 11 -0.10 2.95 4.55
N ALA A 12 -0.08 3.68 5.67
CA ALA A 12 1.11 3.94 6.46
C ALA A 12 1.78 2.66 6.95
N ASP A 13 1.00 1.77 7.56
CA ASP A 13 1.49 0.52 8.15
C ASP A 13 2.08 -0.39 7.06
N VAL A 14 1.40 -0.52 5.92
CA VAL A 14 1.90 -1.30 4.77
C VAL A 14 3.21 -0.70 4.23
N ILE A 15 3.31 0.63 4.13
CA ILE A 15 4.56 1.29 3.72
C ILE A 15 5.69 1.02 4.71
N VAL A 16 5.43 1.11 6.02
CA VAL A 16 6.42 0.83 7.07
C VAL A 16 6.92 -0.62 6.98
N ILE A 17 6.01 -1.58 6.77
CA ILE A 17 6.37 -3.00 6.60
C ILE A 17 7.23 -3.19 5.34
N LEU A 18 6.83 -2.62 4.19
CA LEU A 18 7.60 -2.68 2.96
C LEU A 18 8.99 -2.04 3.12
N LYS A 19 9.08 -0.93 3.85
CA LYS A 19 10.35 -0.25 4.16
C LYS A 19 11.29 -1.11 5.02
N GLY A 20 10.74 -1.98 5.86
CA GLY A 20 11.51 -2.96 6.65
C GLY A 20 12.15 -4.07 5.82
N ILE A 21 11.75 -4.25 4.56
CA ILE A 21 12.32 -5.25 3.65
C ILE A 21 13.50 -4.61 2.91
N ALA A 22 14.72 -4.98 3.30
CA ALA A 22 15.95 -4.35 2.78
C ALA A 22 16.06 -4.34 1.24
N GLU A 23 15.56 -5.40 0.59
CA GLU A 23 15.57 -5.53 -0.87
C GLU A 23 14.68 -4.50 -1.60
N TYR A 24 13.74 -3.85 -0.88
CA TYR A 24 12.83 -2.85 -1.43
C TYR A 24 13.26 -1.40 -1.12
N SER A 25 14.39 -1.19 -0.44
CA SER A 25 14.82 0.14 0.03
C SER A 25 14.90 1.22 -1.06
N GLU A 26 15.33 0.86 -2.27
CA GLU A 26 15.42 1.77 -3.43
C GLU A 26 14.14 1.85 -4.28
N ALA A 27 13.17 0.96 -4.05
CA ALA A 27 11.92 0.97 -4.79
C ALA A 27 11.10 2.22 -4.43
N SER A 28 10.46 2.81 -5.43
CA SER A 28 9.56 3.94 -5.28
C SER A 28 8.12 3.47 -5.16
N ILE A 29 7.36 4.11 -4.27
CA ILE A 29 5.97 3.78 -4.00
C ILE A 29 5.11 5.04 -3.95
N ALA A 30 3.87 4.95 -4.41
CA ALA A 30 2.82 5.93 -4.17
C ALA A 30 1.49 5.23 -3.89
N VAL A 31 0.66 5.86 -3.04
CA VAL A 31 -0.77 5.55 -2.97
C VAL A 31 -1.44 6.16 -4.20
N ILE A 32 -2.26 5.37 -4.89
CA ILE A 32 -3.07 5.78 -6.03
C ILE A 32 -4.56 5.49 -5.75
N GLY A 33 -5.42 5.59 -6.76
CA GLY A 33 -6.82 5.18 -6.64
C GLY A 33 -7.66 6.06 -5.70
N GLY A 34 -8.66 5.45 -5.06
CA GLY A 34 -9.67 6.17 -4.28
C GLY A 34 -9.10 6.93 -3.08
N LEU A 35 -8.19 6.31 -2.33
CA LEU A 35 -7.58 6.92 -1.14
C LEU A 35 -6.75 8.16 -1.51
N ALA A 36 -6.01 8.11 -2.62
CA ALA A 36 -5.23 9.25 -3.10
C ALA A 36 -6.12 10.44 -3.50
N LEU A 37 -7.33 10.18 -4.03
CA LEU A 37 -8.27 11.22 -4.45
C LEU A 37 -8.87 11.99 -3.27
N TRP A 38 -9.02 11.38 -2.10
CA TRP A 38 -9.58 12.05 -0.90
C TRP A 38 -8.78 13.25 -0.41
N LYS A 39 -7.49 13.33 -0.76
CA LYS A 39 -6.69 14.53 -0.53
C LYS A 39 -7.25 15.75 -1.29
N TYR A 40 -7.80 15.54 -2.47
CA TYR A 40 -8.28 16.61 -3.37
C TYR A 40 -9.80 16.73 -3.39
N MET A 41 -10.52 15.63 -3.12
CA MET A 41 -11.99 15.57 -3.09
C MET A 41 -12.47 14.85 -1.83
N PRO A 42 -12.44 15.51 -0.65
CA PRO A 42 -12.78 14.87 0.63
C PRO A 42 -14.23 14.36 0.71
N GLY A 43 -15.16 15.00 -0.01
CA GLY A 43 -16.55 14.55 -0.17
C GLY A 43 -16.83 13.80 -1.47
N GLY A 44 -15.77 13.38 -2.18
CA GLY A 44 -15.86 12.68 -3.46
C GLY A 44 -16.18 11.19 -3.30
N ARG A 45 -15.74 10.39 -4.29
CA ARG A 45 -15.95 8.93 -4.31
C ARG A 45 -15.48 8.26 -3.02
N THR A 46 -16.25 7.32 -2.50
CA THR A 46 -15.83 6.45 -1.38
C THR A 46 -15.02 5.25 -1.89
N THR A 47 -14.09 4.78 -1.07
CA THR A 47 -13.26 3.59 -1.34
C THR A 47 -13.15 2.75 -0.07
N GLN A 48 -12.82 1.47 -0.20
CA GLN A 48 -12.69 0.53 0.93
C GLN A 48 -11.32 -0.18 0.95
N ASP A 49 -10.46 0.18 0.01
CA ASP A 49 -9.21 -0.46 -0.37
C ASP A 49 -8.09 0.59 -0.47
N VAL A 50 -6.86 0.09 -0.46
CA VAL A 50 -5.65 0.89 -0.66
C VAL A 50 -4.93 0.38 -1.90
N ASP A 51 -4.84 1.23 -2.91
CA ASP A 51 -4.08 0.96 -4.13
C ASP A 51 -2.68 1.56 -4.03
N PHE A 52 -1.67 0.75 -4.33
CA PHE A 52 -0.30 1.19 -4.48
C PHE A 52 0.16 1.05 -5.93
N ILE A 53 1.01 1.98 -6.38
CA ILE A 53 1.93 1.74 -7.48
C ILE A 53 3.35 1.64 -6.95
N ILE A 54 4.11 0.63 -7.39
CA ILE A 54 5.47 0.37 -6.89
C ILE A 54 6.45 0.09 -8.03
N SER A 55 7.67 0.61 -7.95
CA SER A 55 8.74 0.38 -8.93
C SER A 55 9.49 -0.93 -8.67
N ILE A 56 8.73 -2.03 -8.60
CA ILE A 56 9.25 -3.40 -8.52
C ILE A 56 8.62 -4.16 -9.68
N ASP A 57 9.44 -4.57 -10.66
CA ASP A 57 8.92 -5.13 -11.92
C ASP A 57 8.17 -6.44 -11.73
N SER A 58 8.56 -7.23 -10.73
CA SER A 58 7.95 -8.52 -10.38
C SER A 58 6.68 -8.40 -9.53
N ALA A 59 6.24 -7.18 -9.19
CA ALA A 59 4.96 -6.95 -8.54
C ALA A 59 3.78 -7.28 -9.50
N PRO A 60 2.60 -7.66 -8.99
CA PRO A 60 2.27 -7.83 -7.57
C PRO A 60 2.82 -9.12 -6.93
N HIS A 61 3.12 -10.14 -7.74
CA HIS A 61 3.34 -11.50 -7.24
C HIS A 61 4.50 -11.62 -6.24
N SER A 62 5.68 -11.07 -6.57
CA SER A 62 6.84 -11.14 -5.68
C SER A 62 6.60 -10.43 -4.35
N VAL A 63 5.97 -9.26 -4.40
CA VAL A 63 5.67 -8.44 -3.22
C VAL A 63 4.64 -9.13 -2.33
N LYS A 64 3.53 -9.61 -2.90
CA LYS A 64 2.49 -10.36 -2.14
C LYS A 64 3.08 -11.60 -1.49
N ASN A 65 3.83 -12.41 -2.23
CA ASN A 65 4.48 -13.60 -1.69
C ASN A 65 5.44 -13.25 -0.54
N LYS A 66 6.26 -12.22 -0.70
CA LYS A 66 7.18 -11.78 0.35
C LYS A 66 6.43 -11.38 1.61
N LEU A 67 5.40 -10.55 1.47
CA LEU A 67 4.57 -10.08 2.59
C LEU A 67 3.88 -11.23 3.32
N LEU A 68 3.35 -12.24 2.61
CA LEU A 68 2.73 -13.42 3.21
C LEU A 68 3.73 -14.27 4.02
N THR A 69 5.00 -14.29 3.61
CA THR A 69 6.06 -15.10 4.26
C THR A 69 6.73 -14.43 5.45
N LEU A 70 6.38 -13.18 5.79
CA LEU A 70 6.94 -12.49 6.95
C LEU A 70 6.56 -13.20 8.27
N PRO A 71 7.46 -13.25 9.27
CA PRO A 71 7.10 -13.71 10.60
C PRO A 71 5.94 -12.88 11.17
N ASN A 72 4.90 -13.54 11.68
CA ASN A 72 3.67 -12.90 12.17
C ASN A 72 3.05 -11.92 11.15
N SER A 73 3.06 -12.30 9.87
CA SER A 73 2.53 -11.46 8.81
C SER A 73 1.09 -11.00 9.11
N PRO A 74 0.80 -9.69 9.03
CA PRO A 74 -0.57 -9.19 9.10
C PRO A 74 -1.32 -9.36 7.76
N PHE A 75 -0.69 -9.98 6.76
CA PHE A 75 -1.27 -10.16 5.43
C PHE A 75 -1.84 -11.57 5.25
N ILE A 76 -2.98 -11.65 4.58
CA ILE A 76 -3.57 -12.91 4.14
C ILE A 76 -3.99 -12.80 2.68
N GLN A 77 -3.99 -13.95 1.99
CA GLN A 77 -4.62 -14.10 0.69
C GLN A 77 -5.93 -14.87 0.87
N GLN A 78 -7.06 -14.25 0.52
CA GLN A 78 -8.37 -14.87 0.56
C GLN A 78 -9.00 -14.80 -0.83
N ALA A 79 -9.03 -15.95 -1.52
CA ALA A 79 -9.41 -16.02 -2.94
C ALA A 79 -8.61 -15.01 -3.78
N GLN A 80 -9.27 -14.07 -4.47
CA GLN A 80 -8.63 -13.01 -5.24
C GLN A 80 -8.11 -11.84 -4.40
N TYR A 81 -8.52 -11.72 -3.14
CA TYR A 81 -8.20 -10.56 -2.31
C TYR A 81 -6.90 -10.74 -1.53
N PHE A 82 -6.02 -9.75 -1.64
CA PHE A 82 -4.87 -9.61 -0.77
C PHE A 82 -5.22 -8.62 0.33
N LEU A 83 -5.30 -9.10 1.57
CA LEU A 83 -5.86 -8.36 2.69
C LEU A 83 -4.78 -8.07 3.72
N TYR A 84 -4.75 -6.84 4.23
CA TYR A 84 -4.02 -6.43 5.42
C TYR A 84 -4.96 -6.41 6.62
N ARG A 85 -4.55 -7.02 7.73
CA ARG A 85 -5.26 -6.97 9.01
C ARG A 85 -4.71 -5.84 9.87
N ASP A 86 -5.56 -4.86 10.17
CA ASP A 86 -5.20 -3.76 11.06
C ASP A 86 -5.15 -4.19 12.54
N MET A 87 -4.67 -3.29 13.41
CA MET A 87 -4.56 -3.53 14.86
C MET A 87 -5.91 -3.78 15.54
N ASP A 88 -7.01 -3.28 14.96
CA ASP A 88 -8.37 -3.48 15.44
C ASP A 88 -8.98 -4.81 14.93
N GLY A 89 -8.26 -5.53 14.07
CA GLY A 89 -8.65 -6.80 13.48
C GLY A 89 -9.50 -6.71 12.22
N ASN A 90 -9.66 -5.51 11.63
CA ASN A 90 -10.36 -5.34 10.35
C ASN A 90 -9.46 -5.77 9.19
N TYR A 91 -10.08 -6.30 8.14
CA TYR A 91 -9.40 -6.60 6.88
C TYR A 91 -9.60 -5.47 5.88
N ILE A 92 -8.50 -5.03 5.28
CA ILE A 92 -8.46 -3.97 4.28
C ILE A 92 -7.78 -4.53 3.03
N GLN A 93 -8.42 -4.38 1.88
CA GLN A 93 -7.85 -4.82 0.62
C GLN A 93 -6.68 -3.93 0.22
N ILE A 94 -5.57 -4.58 -0.13
CA ILE A 94 -4.36 -3.94 -0.63
C ILE A 94 -4.10 -4.41 -2.05
N ASP A 95 -4.16 -3.46 -2.98
CA ASP A 95 -3.83 -3.70 -4.38
C ASP A 95 -2.46 -3.12 -4.71
N ILE A 96 -1.67 -3.89 -5.45
CA ILE A 96 -0.28 -3.56 -5.78
C ILE A 96 -0.15 -3.57 -7.30
N THR A 97 0.10 -2.40 -7.86
CA THR A 97 0.28 -2.18 -9.29
C THR A 97 1.77 -2.02 -9.59
N PRO A 98 2.36 -2.83 -10.48
CA PRO A 98 3.73 -2.61 -10.91
C PRO A 98 3.83 -1.35 -11.76
N ALA A 99 4.91 -0.58 -11.59
CA ALA A 99 5.08 0.70 -12.28
C ALA A 99 5.01 0.62 -13.81
N TRP A 100 5.45 -0.49 -14.42
CA TRP A 100 5.43 -0.68 -15.88
C TRP A 100 4.02 -0.75 -16.48
N GLN A 101 2.97 -0.96 -15.68
CA GLN A 101 1.58 -0.87 -16.15
C GLN A 101 1.13 0.57 -16.40
N SER A 102 1.87 1.56 -15.88
CA SER A 102 1.64 2.97 -16.13
C SER A 102 2.72 3.51 -17.06
N PRO A 103 2.37 4.35 -18.06
CA PRO A 103 3.38 5.01 -18.90
C PRO A 103 4.28 5.96 -18.10
N TYR A 104 3.83 6.44 -16.94
CA TYR A 104 4.57 7.33 -16.06
C TYR A 104 4.41 6.94 -14.60
N LEU A 105 5.48 7.04 -13.82
CA LEU A 105 5.40 6.95 -12.37
C LEU A 105 4.83 8.27 -11.82
N PRO A 106 3.84 8.25 -10.91
CA PRO A 106 3.27 9.48 -10.36
C PRO A 106 4.33 10.34 -9.68
N ALA A 107 4.23 11.67 -9.81
CA ALA A 107 5.15 12.61 -9.16
C ALA A 107 5.13 12.51 -7.61
N ALA A 108 4.07 11.94 -7.05
CA ALA A 108 3.96 11.65 -5.62
C ALA A 108 4.77 10.42 -5.18
N ALA A 109 5.28 9.61 -6.11
CA ALA A 109 6.06 8.43 -5.77
C ALA A 109 7.38 8.80 -5.13
N LYS A 110 7.69 8.14 -4.03
CA LYS A 110 8.91 8.35 -3.25
C LYS A 110 9.61 7.03 -3.01
N LYS A 111 10.94 7.05 -2.97
CA LYS A 111 11.72 5.88 -2.54
C LYS A 111 11.26 5.44 -1.15
N LEU A 112 11.04 4.15 -0.94
CA LEU A 112 10.58 3.59 0.33
C LEU A 112 11.45 4.04 1.50
N LYS A 113 12.78 4.02 1.34
CA LYS A 113 13.71 4.52 2.37
C LYS A 113 13.47 5.98 2.80
N SER A 114 12.94 6.81 1.89
CA SER A 114 12.72 8.24 2.09
C SER A 114 11.32 8.59 2.60
N VAL A 115 10.39 7.64 2.63
CA VAL A 115 9.04 7.89 3.18
C VAL A 115 9.16 8.01 4.71
N PRO A 116 8.63 9.08 5.34
CA PRO A 116 8.58 9.21 6.79
C PRO A 116 7.90 8.00 7.44
N ALA A 117 8.35 7.61 8.63
CA ALA A 117 7.73 6.52 9.39
C ALA A 117 6.32 6.89 9.89
N ASP A 118 6.05 8.19 10.08
CA ASP A 118 4.74 8.73 10.39
C ASP A 118 4.26 9.61 9.23
N PRO A 119 3.27 9.16 8.43
CA PRO A 119 2.67 9.98 7.38
C PRO A 119 1.49 10.83 7.91
N CYS A 120 1.56 11.26 9.17
CA CYS A 120 0.62 12.23 9.76
C CYS A 120 1.04 13.66 9.44
#